data_AF-A0A1V2A7X2-F1
#
_entry.id   AF-A0A1V2A7X2-F1
#
_cell.length_a   1.000
_cell.length_b   1.000
_cell.length_c   1.000
_cell.angle_alpha   90.00
_cell.angle_beta   90.00
_cell.angle_gamma   90.00
#
_symmetry.space_group_name_H-M   'P 1'
#
loop_
_entity.id
_entity.type
_entity.pdbx_description
1 polymer ?
#
loop_
_entity_poly.entity_id
_entity_poly.type
_entity_poly.pdbx_seq_one_letter_code
_entity_poly.pdbx_strand_id
1 'polypeptide(L)'
;MRVYRRICYKVEDVFIKFLSKGKDPEAVKQKVTEFRTQKETLKLENKKKAQLQLEEKKKIQEAKQAEKERIAREKAQKQHEETLALLSHFVAPDIHKYSEYEYRAIDKNNAFFQSVKDRIFESNEHGITFLQCEFDKTKTKEFPGYLFVTDKRVWFVAKNLATVDKFRYQTIHDVKWFKDGLVEKGLYIQYGKRRLEFDEIFDKDQMQRVAKTILQLSIN
;
A
#
# COMPACT_ATOMS: atom_id res chain seq x y z
N MET A 1 40.63 29.35 11.67
CA MET A 1 39.93 30.51 12.28
C MET A 1 40.77 31.37 13.25
N ARG A 2 41.76 30.86 14.01
CA ARG A 2 42.52 31.66 15.00
C ARG A 2 43.43 32.75 14.40
N VAL A 3 43.96 32.54 13.19
CA VAL A 3 44.86 33.49 12.52
C VAL A 3 44.12 34.73 12.03
N TYR A 4 42.99 34.54 11.34
CA TYR A 4 42.14 35.63 10.84
C TYR A 4 41.66 36.55 11.96
N ARG A 5 41.28 35.97 13.11
CA ARG A 5 40.86 36.72 14.30
C ARG A 5 41.96 37.61 14.87
N ARG A 6 43.21 37.13 14.89
CA ARG A 6 44.37 37.93 15.32
C ARG A 6 44.63 39.09 14.37
N ILE A 7 44.44 38.89 13.07
CA ILE A 7 44.61 39.95 12.06
C ILE A 7 43.51 41.02 12.23
N CYS A 8 42.24 40.62 12.37
CA CYS A 8 41.15 41.57 12.60
C CYS A 8 41.32 42.38 13.89
N TYR A 9 41.76 41.76 14.98
CA TYR A 9 42.03 42.48 16.23
C TYR A 9 43.19 43.45 16.13
N LYS A 10 44.25 43.11 15.38
CA LYS A 10 45.35 44.03 15.11
C LYS A 10 44.88 45.26 14.32
N VAL A 11 44.00 45.08 13.34
CA VAL A 11 43.44 46.20 12.57
C VAL A 11 42.52 47.04 13.44
N GLU A 12 41.60 46.42 14.21
CA GLU A 12 40.75 47.12 15.20
C GLU A 12 41.58 47.94 16.19
N ASP A 13 42.68 47.39 16.72
CA ASP A 13 43.54 48.07 17.71
C ASP A 13 44.22 49.32 17.12
N VAL A 14 44.60 49.29 15.82
CA VAL A 14 45.15 50.47 15.12
C VAL A 14 44.10 51.56 14.96
N PHE A 15 42.86 51.20 14.61
CA PHE A 15 41.75 52.15 14.50
C PHE A 15 41.34 52.73 15.86
N ILE A 16 41.26 51.90 16.90
CA ILE A 16 40.94 52.35 18.26
C ILE A 16 42.01 53.34 18.75
N LYS A 17 43.29 53.04 18.54
CA LYS A 17 44.41 53.93 18.91
C LYS A 17 44.37 55.26 18.17
N PHE A 18 43.92 55.28 16.92
CA PHE A 18 43.75 56.49 16.14
C PHE A 18 42.57 57.34 16.63
N LEU A 19 41.43 56.70 16.95
CA LEU A 19 40.18 57.37 17.38
C LEU A 19 40.17 57.79 18.85
N SER A 20 41.00 57.18 19.70
CA SER A 20 41.08 57.48 21.14
C SER A 20 42.19 58.46 21.51
N LYS A 21 42.80 59.14 20.53
CA LYS A 21 43.91 60.07 20.74
C LYS A 21 43.49 61.20 21.70
N GLY A 22 44.16 61.30 22.85
CA GLY A 22 43.87 62.30 23.90
C GLY A 22 42.92 61.85 25.02
N LYS A 23 42.44 60.59 25.01
CA LYS A 23 41.69 59.99 26.13
C LYS A 23 42.59 59.10 26.99
N ASP A 24 42.16 58.85 28.23
CA ASP A 24 42.87 57.99 29.17
C ASP A 24 43.09 56.57 28.58
N PRO A 25 44.35 56.14 28.38
CA PRO A 25 44.68 54.84 27.79
C PRO A 25 44.17 53.64 28.59
N GLU A 26 44.10 53.74 29.93
CA GLU A 26 43.62 52.68 30.81
C GLU A 26 42.11 52.47 30.65
N ALA A 27 41.34 53.57 30.71
CA ALA A 27 39.88 53.54 30.50
C ALA A 27 39.48 53.00 29.11
N VAL A 28 40.26 53.30 28.07
CA VAL A 28 40.02 52.80 26.70
C VAL A 28 40.28 51.29 26.61
N LYS A 29 41.37 50.79 27.22
CA LYS A 29 41.65 49.35 27.26
C LYS A 29 40.56 48.57 27.96
N GLN A 30 40.09 49.04 29.12
CA GLN A 30 39.00 48.39 29.88
C GLN A 30 37.71 48.28 29.05
N LYS A 31 37.28 49.37 28.40
CA LYS A 31 36.08 49.36 27.54
C LYS A 31 36.20 48.41 26.34
N VAL A 32 37.39 48.31 25.74
CA VAL A 32 37.63 47.38 24.62
C VAL A 32 37.61 45.93 25.08
N THR A 33 38.18 45.64 26.25
CA THR A 33 38.11 44.28 26.84
C THR A 33 36.68 43.90 27.24
N GLU A 34 35.91 44.83 27.81
CA GLU A 34 34.49 44.62 28.12
C GLU A 34 33.67 44.39 26.84
N PHE A 35 33.88 45.20 25.80
CA PHE A 35 33.17 45.03 24.53
C PHE A 35 33.52 43.68 23.86
N ARG A 36 34.79 43.26 23.91
CA ARG A 36 35.23 41.97 23.34
C ARG A 36 34.65 40.78 24.11
N THR A 37 34.61 40.85 25.45
CA THR A 37 34.01 39.80 26.29
C THR A 37 32.49 39.75 26.16
N GLN A 38 31.81 40.90 26.08
CA GLN A 38 30.37 40.97 25.77
C GLN A 38 30.05 40.38 24.39
N LYS A 39 30.86 40.67 23.36
CA LYS A 39 30.68 40.10 22.02
C LYS A 39 30.89 38.59 21.99
N GLU A 40 31.84 38.06 22.76
CA GLU A 40 32.07 36.61 22.86
C GLU A 40 30.95 35.89 23.63
N THR A 41 30.50 36.45 24.76
CA THR A 41 29.40 35.89 25.56
C THR A 41 28.10 35.85 24.75
N LEU A 42 27.76 36.94 24.04
CA LEU A 42 26.59 37.01 23.17
C LEU A 42 26.64 36.00 22.02
N LYS A 43 27.84 35.78 21.43
CA LYS A 43 28.05 34.76 20.40
C LYS A 43 27.88 33.34 20.95
N LEU A 44 28.35 33.09 22.17
CA LEU A 44 28.21 31.79 22.85
C LEU A 44 26.74 31.50 23.18
N GLU A 45 26.00 32.49 23.69
CA GLU A 45 24.57 32.39 23.97
C GLU A 45 23.75 32.13 22.72
N ASN A 46 24.02 32.86 21.63
CA ASN A 46 23.33 32.64 20.35
C ASN A 46 23.60 31.24 19.79
N LYS A 47 24.82 30.71 19.96
CA LYS A 47 25.15 29.33 19.56
C LYS A 47 24.38 28.31 20.40
N LYS A 48 24.28 28.51 21.72
CA LYS A 48 23.49 27.64 22.61
C LYS A 48 22.00 27.69 22.26
N LYS A 49 21.43 28.87 22.03
CA LYS A 49 20.02 29.02 21.59
C LYS A 49 19.76 28.32 20.26
N ALA A 50 20.66 28.48 19.28
CA ALA A 50 20.54 27.80 18.00
C ALA A 50 20.62 26.26 18.12
N GLN A 51 21.47 25.74 19.01
CA GLN A 51 21.55 24.30 19.29
C GLN A 51 20.27 23.78 19.95
N LEU A 52 19.75 24.48 20.95
CA LEU A 52 18.49 24.11 21.60
C LEU A 52 17.32 24.10 20.62
N GLN A 53 17.21 25.12 19.75
CA GLN A 53 16.18 25.17 18.71
C GLN A 53 16.34 24.04 17.68
N LEU A 54 17.56 23.66 17.34
CA LEU A 54 17.81 22.56 16.40
C LEU A 54 17.42 21.21 17.03
N GLU A 55 17.76 20.99 18.30
CA GLU A 55 17.37 19.79 19.05
C GLU A 55 15.85 19.72 19.22
N GLU A 56 15.19 20.84 19.52
CA GLU A 56 13.74 20.91 19.62
C GLU A 56 13.07 20.60 18.28
N LYS A 57 13.58 21.16 17.17
CA LYS A 57 13.09 20.83 15.82
C LYS A 57 13.27 19.36 15.47
N LYS A 58 14.41 18.76 15.83
CA LYS A 58 14.65 17.32 15.62
C LYS A 58 13.66 16.48 16.41
N LYS A 59 13.46 16.77 17.70
CA LYS A 59 12.48 16.08 18.55
C LYS A 59 11.06 16.20 17.99
N ILE A 60 10.66 17.38 17.53
CA ILE A 60 9.34 17.59 16.90
C ILE A 60 9.21 16.79 15.60
N GLN A 61 10.27 16.75 14.78
CA GLN A 61 10.26 16.01 13.52
C GLN A 61 10.20 14.50 13.74
N GLU A 62 10.99 13.98 14.68
CA GLU A 62 10.97 12.58 15.11
C GLU A 62 9.60 12.18 15.66
N ALA A 63 9.00 13.01 16.54
CA ALA A 63 7.66 12.77 17.06
C ALA A 63 6.59 12.76 15.95
N LYS A 64 6.67 13.70 14.99
CA LYS A 64 5.77 13.74 13.83
C LYS A 64 5.93 12.50 12.93
N GLN A 65 7.14 12.00 12.75
CA GLN A 65 7.40 10.82 11.94
C GLN A 65 6.90 9.55 12.63
N ALA A 66 7.17 9.39 13.94
CA ALA A 66 6.67 8.29 14.74
C ALA A 66 5.12 8.25 14.74
N GLU A 67 4.48 9.41 14.85
CA GLU A 67 3.02 9.52 14.80
C GLU A 67 2.45 9.13 13.43
N LYS A 68 3.09 9.59 12.34
CA LYS A 68 2.69 9.19 10.98
C LYS A 68 2.84 7.68 10.75
N GLU A 69 3.92 7.09 11.23
CA GLU A 69 4.15 5.64 11.13
C GLU A 69 3.11 4.86 11.94
N ARG A 70 2.75 5.33 13.15
CA ARG A 70 1.68 4.73 13.96
C ARG A 70 0.34 4.76 13.22
N ILE A 71 -0.06 5.92 12.72
CA ILE A 71 -1.32 6.08 11.96
C ILE A 71 -1.30 5.20 10.70
N ALA A 72 -0.18 5.10 10.00
CA ALA A 72 -0.06 4.25 8.81
C ALA A 72 -0.21 2.76 9.14
N ARG A 73 0.39 2.30 10.25
CA ARG A 73 0.26 0.93 10.73
C ARG A 73 -1.17 0.61 11.16
N GLU A 74 -1.83 1.51 11.90
CA GLU A 74 -3.23 1.35 12.30
C GLU A 74 -4.17 1.28 11.08
N LYS A 75 -3.94 2.12 10.06
CA LYS A 75 -4.69 2.07 8.80
C LYS A 75 -4.45 0.77 8.04
N ALA A 76 -3.21 0.32 7.93
CA ALA A 76 -2.87 -0.93 7.26
C ALA A 76 -3.48 -2.14 7.98
N GLN A 77 -3.50 -2.13 9.32
CA GLN A 77 -4.13 -3.18 10.10
C GLN A 77 -5.64 -3.21 9.91
N LYS A 78 -6.31 -2.05 9.95
CA LYS A 78 -7.75 -1.96 9.65
C LYS A 78 -8.08 -2.46 8.25
N GLN A 79 -7.31 -2.04 7.25
CA GLN A 79 -7.49 -2.51 5.87
C GLN A 79 -7.30 -4.03 5.76
N HIS A 80 -6.30 -4.58 6.47
CA HIS A 80 -6.10 -6.02 6.52
C HIS A 80 -7.30 -6.75 7.12
N GLU A 81 -7.82 -6.28 8.26
CA GLU A 81 -8.99 -6.84 8.91
C GLU A 81 -10.25 -6.75 8.03
N GLU A 82 -10.46 -5.63 7.34
CA GLU A 82 -11.55 -5.42 6.38
C GLU A 82 -11.44 -6.39 5.19
N THR A 83 -10.24 -6.55 4.62
CA THR A 83 -10.00 -7.50 3.53
C THR A 83 -10.27 -8.94 3.97
N LEU A 84 -9.84 -9.33 5.17
CA LEU A 84 -10.11 -10.66 5.72
C LEU A 84 -11.62 -10.89 5.95
N ALA A 85 -12.32 -9.89 6.47
CA ALA A 85 -13.77 -9.95 6.67
C ALA A 85 -14.52 -10.07 5.35
N LEU A 86 -14.06 -9.42 4.28
CA LEU A 86 -14.65 -9.57 2.95
C LEU A 86 -14.32 -10.94 2.35
N LEU A 87 -13.07 -11.37 2.45
CA LEU A 87 -12.57 -12.66 1.96
C LEU A 87 -13.32 -13.87 2.51
N SER A 88 -13.77 -13.81 3.78
CA SER A 88 -14.55 -14.90 4.39
C SER A 88 -15.90 -15.17 3.71
N HIS A 89 -16.39 -14.25 2.88
CA HIS A 89 -17.62 -14.46 2.10
C HIS A 89 -17.36 -15.19 0.78
N PHE A 90 -16.10 -15.21 0.32
CA PHE A 90 -15.69 -15.72 -0.98
C PHE A 90 -14.87 -17.01 -0.90
N VAL A 91 -14.36 -17.36 0.28
CA VAL A 91 -13.52 -18.52 0.50
C VAL A 91 -14.00 -19.31 1.72
N ALA A 92 -14.21 -20.61 1.56
CA ALA A 92 -14.73 -21.47 2.61
C ALA A 92 -13.73 -21.64 3.78
N PRO A 93 -14.18 -21.60 5.06
CA PRO A 93 -13.30 -21.72 6.23
C PRO A 93 -12.57 -23.06 6.32
N ASP A 94 -13.26 -24.14 5.97
CA ASP A 94 -12.80 -25.53 6.13
C ASP A 94 -11.78 -25.94 5.04
N ILE A 95 -11.71 -25.17 3.95
CA ILE A 95 -10.68 -25.30 2.92
C ILE A 95 -9.51 -24.41 3.34
N HIS A 96 -8.83 -24.84 4.40
CA HIS A 96 -7.88 -24.03 5.14
C HIS A 96 -6.81 -23.34 4.27
N LYS A 97 -6.71 -22.02 4.50
CA LYS A 97 -5.85 -21.00 3.88
C LYS A 97 -6.37 -20.54 2.52
N TYR A 98 -7.02 -19.37 2.53
CA TYR A 98 -7.10 -18.55 1.33
C TYR A 98 -5.70 -18.41 0.72
N SER A 99 -5.61 -18.41 -0.61
CA SER A 99 -4.34 -18.24 -1.28
C SER A 99 -3.90 -16.78 -1.22
N GLU A 100 -2.59 -16.54 -1.37
CA GLU A 100 -2.08 -15.17 -1.53
C GLU A 100 -2.73 -14.48 -2.73
N TYR A 101 -3.05 -15.25 -3.77
CA TYR A 101 -3.85 -14.81 -4.91
C TYR A 101 -5.20 -14.25 -4.48
N GLU A 102 -6.00 -15.01 -3.72
CA GLU A 102 -7.34 -14.60 -3.31
C GLU A 102 -7.29 -13.35 -2.43
N TYR A 103 -6.36 -13.30 -1.47
CA TYR A 103 -6.16 -12.13 -0.62
C TYR A 103 -5.82 -10.88 -1.46
N ARG A 104 -4.80 -10.97 -2.34
CA ARG A 104 -4.36 -9.84 -3.17
C ARG A 104 -5.44 -9.39 -4.15
N ALA A 105 -6.27 -10.31 -4.66
CA ALA A 105 -7.35 -9.99 -5.58
C ALA A 105 -8.43 -9.14 -4.89
N ILE A 106 -8.81 -9.50 -3.66
CA ILE A 106 -9.80 -8.73 -2.88
C ILE A 106 -9.21 -7.41 -2.42
N ASP A 107 -8.00 -7.40 -1.86
CA ASP A 107 -7.34 -6.18 -1.38
C ASP A 107 -7.26 -5.10 -2.48
N LYS A 108 -6.92 -5.51 -3.71
CA LYS A 108 -6.84 -4.60 -4.86
C LYS A 108 -8.20 -4.16 -5.41
N ASN A 109 -9.26 -4.95 -5.22
CA ASN A 109 -10.55 -4.75 -5.88
C ASN A 109 -11.72 -4.71 -4.88
N ASN A 110 -11.49 -4.19 -3.67
CA ASN A 110 -12.42 -4.26 -2.54
C ASN A 110 -13.86 -3.84 -2.92
N ALA A 111 -14.03 -2.70 -3.59
CA ALA A 111 -15.35 -2.18 -3.99
C ALA A 111 -16.11 -3.13 -4.94
N PHE A 112 -15.40 -3.83 -5.82
CA PHE A 112 -15.99 -4.82 -6.72
C PHE A 112 -16.49 -6.03 -5.92
N PHE A 113 -15.65 -6.62 -5.08
CA PHE A 113 -16.03 -7.77 -4.25
C PHE A 113 -17.15 -7.42 -3.27
N GLN A 114 -17.15 -6.21 -2.69
CA GLN A 114 -18.25 -5.72 -1.87
C GLN A 114 -19.56 -5.66 -2.67
N SER A 115 -19.52 -5.17 -3.91
CA SER A 115 -20.70 -5.13 -4.78
C SER A 115 -21.19 -6.54 -5.17
N VAL A 116 -20.27 -7.49 -5.41
CA VAL A 116 -20.63 -8.89 -5.68
C VAL A 116 -21.33 -9.50 -4.46
N LYS A 117 -20.77 -9.32 -3.27
CA LYS A 117 -21.36 -9.78 -2.02
C LYS A 117 -22.77 -9.21 -1.81
N ASP A 118 -22.94 -7.91 -2.00
CA ASP A 118 -24.19 -7.23 -1.62
C ASP A 118 -25.30 -7.36 -2.69
N ARG A 119 -24.94 -7.59 -3.96
CA ARG A 119 -25.90 -7.50 -5.08
C ARG A 119 -26.02 -8.78 -5.91
N ILE A 120 -25.01 -9.65 -5.90
CA ILE A 120 -24.96 -10.82 -6.80
C ILE A 120 -25.18 -12.11 -6.03
N PHE A 121 -24.47 -12.32 -4.92
CA PHE A 121 -24.64 -13.52 -4.11
C PHE A 121 -26.00 -13.52 -3.39
N GLU A 122 -26.63 -14.68 -3.31
CA GLU A 122 -27.84 -14.85 -2.49
C GLU A 122 -27.46 -14.85 -0.99
N SER A 123 -28.40 -14.48 -0.11
CA SER A 123 -28.15 -14.30 1.34
C SER A 123 -27.66 -15.56 2.08
N ASN A 124 -27.90 -16.74 1.51
CA ASN A 124 -27.46 -18.04 2.01
C ASN A 124 -26.55 -18.77 1.00
N GLU A 125 -25.83 -18.01 0.19
CA GLU A 125 -24.83 -18.53 -0.75
C GLU A 125 -23.44 -18.16 -0.25
N HIS A 126 -22.57 -19.16 -0.14
CA HIS A 126 -21.22 -19.01 0.39
C HIS A 126 -20.20 -19.28 -0.70
N GLY A 127 -19.27 -18.34 -0.90
CA GLY A 127 -18.16 -18.55 -1.81
C GLY A 127 -17.17 -19.57 -1.25
N ILE A 128 -16.69 -20.43 -2.14
CA ILE A 128 -15.72 -21.48 -1.84
C ILE A 128 -14.33 -21.06 -2.31
N THR A 129 -14.26 -20.54 -3.54
CA THR A 129 -13.04 -20.03 -4.17
C THR A 129 -13.40 -19.24 -5.44
N PHE A 130 -12.46 -18.49 -6.01
CA PHE A 130 -12.70 -17.73 -7.23
C PHE A 130 -11.43 -17.57 -8.08
N LEU A 131 -11.60 -17.16 -9.33
CA LEU A 131 -10.52 -16.95 -10.29
C LEU A 131 -10.83 -15.75 -11.18
N GLN A 132 -9.88 -14.85 -11.34
CA GLN A 132 -9.91 -13.82 -12.37
C GLN A 132 -9.64 -14.48 -13.73
N CYS A 133 -10.46 -14.14 -14.70
CA CYS A 133 -10.35 -14.61 -16.08
C CYS A 133 -11.03 -13.61 -17.03
N GLU A 134 -10.88 -13.83 -18.32
CA GLU A 134 -11.80 -13.31 -19.32
C GLU A 134 -12.81 -14.41 -19.70
N PHE A 135 -14.02 -14.01 -20.12
CA PHE A 135 -15.06 -14.94 -20.55
C PHE A 135 -15.40 -14.68 -22.01
N ASP A 136 -14.99 -15.60 -22.88
CA ASP A 136 -15.38 -15.61 -24.29
C ASP A 136 -16.82 -16.15 -24.42
N LYS A 137 -17.78 -15.25 -24.30
CA LYS A 137 -19.21 -15.60 -24.43
C LYS A 137 -19.59 -15.88 -25.88
N THR A 138 -18.92 -15.20 -26.81
CA THR A 138 -19.10 -15.30 -28.26
C THR A 138 -17.80 -14.83 -28.91
N LYS A 139 -17.44 -15.38 -30.08
CA LYS A 139 -16.23 -15.06 -30.86
C LYS A 139 -15.83 -13.58 -31.05
N THR A 140 -16.69 -12.62 -30.69
CA THR A 140 -16.47 -11.18 -30.80
C THR A 140 -16.64 -10.41 -29.48
N LYS A 141 -16.90 -11.11 -28.37
CA LYS A 141 -17.15 -10.49 -27.05
C LYS A 141 -16.49 -11.30 -25.95
N GLU A 142 -15.37 -10.77 -25.50
CA GLU A 142 -14.68 -11.17 -24.28
C GLU A 142 -15.08 -10.22 -23.14
N PHE A 143 -15.25 -10.79 -21.95
CA PHE A 143 -15.58 -10.01 -20.75
C PHE A 143 -14.55 -10.28 -19.66
N PRO A 144 -13.75 -9.28 -19.24
CA PRO A 144 -12.88 -9.44 -18.08
C PRO A 144 -13.69 -9.46 -16.79
N GLY A 145 -13.40 -10.42 -15.93
CA GLY A 145 -14.20 -10.66 -14.73
C GLY A 145 -13.60 -11.66 -13.78
N TYR A 146 -14.49 -12.24 -12.99
CA TYR A 146 -14.18 -13.28 -12.02
C TYR A 146 -15.19 -14.42 -12.16
N LEU A 147 -14.66 -15.64 -12.17
CA LEU A 147 -15.40 -16.88 -12.00
C LEU A 147 -15.42 -17.22 -10.50
N PHE A 148 -16.58 -17.16 -9.89
CA PHE A 148 -16.82 -17.51 -8.49
C PHE A 148 -17.43 -18.90 -8.39
N VAL A 149 -16.89 -19.71 -7.49
CA VAL A 149 -17.42 -21.04 -7.15
C VAL A 149 -18.07 -20.92 -5.78
N THR A 150 -19.35 -21.24 -5.68
CA THR A 150 -20.10 -21.19 -4.41
C THR A 150 -20.57 -22.58 -4.01
N ASP A 151 -21.17 -22.69 -2.82
CA ASP A 151 -21.85 -23.92 -2.38
C ASP A 151 -23.07 -24.31 -3.22
N LYS A 152 -23.59 -23.40 -4.06
CA LYS A 152 -24.80 -23.62 -4.86
C LYS A 152 -24.57 -23.68 -6.36
N ARG A 153 -23.63 -22.89 -6.89
CA ARG A 153 -23.45 -22.71 -8.34
C ARG A 153 -22.12 -22.02 -8.66
N VAL A 154 -21.81 -21.94 -9.95
CA VAL A 154 -20.72 -21.10 -10.45
C VAL A 154 -21.30 -19.81 -11.01
N TRP A 155 -20.68 -18.69 -10.67
CA TRP A 155 -21.01 -17.38 -11.23
C TRP A 155 -19.84 -16.87 -12.06
N PHE A 156 -20.13 -16.30 -13.23
CA PHE A 156 -19.23 -15.36 -13.86
C PHE A 156 -19.76 -13.95 -13.65
N VAL A 157 -18.88 -13.03 -13.21
CA VAL A 157 -19.21 -11.63 -13.02
C VAL A 157 -18.14 -10.77 -13.70
N ALA A 158 -18.54 -10.01 -14.71
CA ALA A 158 -17.65 -9.04 -15.36
C ALA A 158 -17.30 -7.90 -14.41
N LYS A 159 -16.11 -7.31 -14.57
CA LYS A 159 -15.60 -6.22 -13.70
C LYS A 159 -16.52 -5.00 -13.65
N ASN A 160 -17.30 -4.76 -14.70
CA ASN A 160 -18.26 -3.66 -14.78
C ASN A 160 -19.63 -3.99 -14.15
N LEU A 161 -19.83 -5.20 -13.61
CA LEU A 161 -21.07 -5.71 -13.03
C LEU A 161 -22.28 -5.78 -14.00
N ALA A 162 -22.08 -5.47 -15.29
CA ALA A 162 -23.16 -5.46 -16.28
C ALA A 162 -23.44 -6.87 -16.84
N THR A 163 -22.39 -7.69 -16.95
CA THR A 163 -22.51 -9.09 -17.40
C THR A 163 -22.37 -10.00 -16.19
N VAL A 164 -23.46 -10.70 -15.86
CA VAL A 164 -23.53 -11.68 -14.78
C VAL A 164 -24.15 -12.95 -15.35
N ASP A 165 -23.40 -14.04 -15.35
CA ASP A 165 -23.85 -15.33 -15.87
C ASP A 165 -23.83 -16.38 -14.76
N LYS A 166 -24.87 -17.22 -14.74
CA LYS A 166 -25.11 -18.24 -13.71
C LYS A 166 -25.00 -19.64 -14.32
N PHE A 167 -24.20 -20.50 -13.71
CA PHE A 167 -24.01 -21.88 -14.15
C PHE A 167 -24.32 -22.87 -13.02
N ARG A 168 -25.37 -23.67 -13.21
CA ARG A 168 -25.77 -24.69 -12.25
C ARG A 168 -24.87 -25.92 -12.33
N TYR A 169 -24.46 -26.44 -11.18
CA TYR A 169 -23.60 -27.62 -11.10
C TYR A 169 -24.15 -28.83 -11.86
N GLN A 170 -25.46 -29.09 -11.77
CA GLN A 170 -26.09 -30.25 -12.43
C GLN A 170 -26.01 -30.22 -13.96
N THR A 171 -25.71 -29.05 -14.54
CA THR A 171 -25.56 -28.88 -16.00
C THR A 171 -24.09 -28.89 -16.42
N ILE A 172 -23.15 -28.84 -15.48
CA ILE A 172 -21.71 -28.95 -15.76
C ILE A 172 -21.36 -30.44 -15.86
N HIS A 173 -20.79 -30.86 -16.98
CA HIS A 173 -20.42 -32.25 -17.21
C HIS A 173 -18.92 -32.51 -17.07
N ASP A 174 -18.10 -31.50 -17.36
CA ASP A 174 -16.65 -31.63 -17.39
C ASP A 174 -15.99 -30.26 -17.26
N VAL A 175 -14.76 -30.25 -16.74
CA VAL A 175 -13.93 -29.05 -16.59
C VAL A 175 -12.49 -29.41 -16.97
N LYS A 176 -11.95 -28.74 -17.99
CA LYS A 176 -10.58 -28.96 -18.47
C LYS A 176 -9.82 -27.65 -18.52
N TRP A 177 -8.56 -27.66 -18.17
CA TRP A 177 -7.68 -26.51 -18.39
C TRP A 177 -6.80 -26.72 -19.62
N PHE A 178 -6.38 -25.63 -20.25
CA PHE A 178 -5.49 -25.63 -21.40
C PHE A 178 -4.38 -24.59 -21.24
N LYS A 179 -3.35 -24.71 -22.07
CA LYS A 179 -2.31 -23.67 -22.18
C LYS A 179 -2.74 -22.67 -23.23
N ASP A 180 -2.72 -21.40 -22.86
CA ASP A 180 -3.01 -20.29 -23.75
C ASP A 180 -1.75 -19.42 -23.83
N GLY A 181 -1.04 -19.44 -24.95
CA GLY A 181 0.29 -18.84 -25.02
C GLY A 181 1.33 -19.41 -24.01
N LEU A 182 2.36 -18.61 -23.73
CA LEU A 182 3.51 -19.01 -22.91
C LEU A 182 3.17 -19.01 -21.41
N VAL A 183 2.52 -17.95 -20.94
CA VAL A 183 2.20 -17.73 -19.53
C VAL A 183 0.72 -17.94 -19.27
N GLU A 184 -0.16 -17.45 -20.13
CA GLU A 184 -1.60 -17.60 -19.94
C GLU A 184 -2.05 -19.06 -19.97
N LYS A 185 -3.19 -19.28 -19.33
CA LYS A 185 -3.87 -20.55 -19.24
C LYS A 185 -5.34 -20.25 -19.44
N GLY A 186 -6.08 -21.28 -19.80
CA GLY A 186 -7.52 -21.19 -19.91
C GLY A 186 -8.22 -22.38 -19.28
N LEU A 187 -9.52 -22.24 -19.11
CA LEU A 187 -10.44 -23.18 -18.52
C LEU A 187 -11.65 -23.34 -19.46
N TYR A 188 -11.89 -24.58 -19.87
CA TYR A 188 -13.12 -25.00 -20.53
C TYR A 188 -14.06 -25.63 -19.52
N ILE A 189 -15.31 -25.16 -19.50
CA ILE A 189 -16.41 -25.81 -18.77
C ILE A 189 -17.40 -26.36 -19.79
N GLN A 190 -17.62 -27.67 -19.78
CA GLN A 190 -18.67 -28.30 -20.58
C GLN A 190 -20.02 -28.12 -19.87
N TYR A 191 -20.84 -27.19 -20.35
CA TYR A 191 -22.13 -26.83 -19.78
C TYR A 191 -23.28 -27.29 -20.69
N GLY A 192 -23.89 -28.44 -20.38
CA GLY A 192 -24.85 -29.10 -21.24
C GLY A 192 -24.24 -29.40 -22.61
N LYS A 193 -24.84 -28.85 -23.68
CA LYS A 193 -24.34 -28.99 -25.07
C LYS A 193 -23.31 -27.92 -25.46
N ARG A 194 -23.02 -26.94 -24.59
CA ARG A 194 -22.13 -25.82 -24.89
C ARG A 194 -20.80 -25.99 -24.17
N ARG A 195 -19.73 -25.49 -24.79
CA ARG A 195 -18.43 -25.32 -24.14
C ARG A 195 -18.26 -23.83 -23.81
N LEU A 196 -18.02 -23.54 -22.54
CA LEU A 196 -17.71 -22.20 -22.04
C LEU A 196 -16.19 -22.07 -21.96
N GLU A 197 -15.65 -20.94 -22.39
CA GLU A 197 -14.22 -20.67 -22.49
C GLU A 197 -13.86 -19.50 -21.59
N PHE A 198 -12.93 -19.73 -20.67
CA PHE A 198 -12.39 -18.70 -19.78
C PHE A 198 -10.87 -18.69 -19.91
N ASP A 199 -10.29 -17.57 -20.29
CA ASP A 199 -8.87 -17.40 -20.62
C ASP A 199 -8.25 -16.27 -19.80
N GLU A 200 -7.04 -15.82 -20.17
CA GLU A 200 -6.28 -14.79 -19.44
C GLU A 200 -6.03 -15.15 -17.97
N ILE A 201 -5.80 -16.44 -17.70
CA ILE A 201 -5.52 -16.96 -16.37
C ILE A 201 -4.02 -17.14 -16.16
N PHE A 202 -3.47 -16.40 -15.20
CA PHE A 202 -2.03 -16.40 -14.91
C PHE A 202 -1.62 -17.30 -13.74
N ASP A 203 -2.54 -17.53 -12.78
CA ASP A 203 -2.27 -18.35 -11.60
C ASP A 203 -2.71 -19.81 -11.82
N LYS A 204 -1.74 -20.67 -12.13
CA LYS A 204 -1.98 -22.08 -12.43
C LYS A 204 -2.57 -22.84 -11.23
N ASP A 205 -2.09 -22.58 -10.04
CA ASP A 205 -2.48 -23.36 -8.86
C ASP A 205 -3.91 -22.99 -8.46
N GLN A 206 -4.25 -21.70 -8.51
CA GLN A 206 -5.61 -21.23 -8.30
C GLN A 206 -6.57 -21.75 -9.39
N MET A 207 -6.15 -21.74 -10.66
CA MET A 207 -6.95 -22.31 -11.76
C MET A 207 -7.26 -23.80 -11.52
N GLN A 208 -6.25 -24.59 -11.17
CA GLN A 208 -6.42 -26.01 -10.90
C GLN A 208 -7.32 -26.26 -9.70
N ARG A 209 -7.19 -25.44 -8.65
CA ARG A 209 -8.07 -25.48 -7.48
C ARG A 209 -9.52 -25.22 -7.89
N VAL A 210 -9.78 -24.11 -8.60
CA VAL A 210 -11.13 -23.76 -9.10
C VAL A 210 -11.69 -24.86 -9.99
N ALA A 211 -10.92 -25.36 -10.96
CA ALA A 211 -11.33 -26.42 -11.86
C ALA A 211 -11.75 -27.69 -11.09
N LYS A 212 -10.93 -28.12 -10.13
CA LYS A 212 -11.18 -29.29 -9.29
C LYS A 212 -12.42 -29.10 -8.42
N THR A 213 -12.58 -27.92 -7.80
CA THR A 213 -13.74 -27.63 -6.95
C THR A 213 -15.05 -27.64 -7.75
N ILE A 214 -15.06 -27.03 -8.94
CA ILE A 214 -16.24 -27.05 -9.82
C ILE A 214 -16.60 -28.51 -10.17
N LEU A 215 -15.61 -29.29 -10.60
CA LEU A 215 -15.83 -30.68 -11.00
C LEU A 215 -16.36 -31.54 -9.85
N GLN A 216 -15.80 -31.37 -8.64
CA GLN A 216 -16.24 -32.09 -7.44
C GLN A 216 -17.69 -31.77 -7.09
N LEU A 217 -18.10 -30.50 -7.21
CA LEU A 217 -19.47 -30.06 -6.90
C LEU A 217 -20.46 -30.39 -8.02
N SER A 218 -20.01 -30.62 -9.25
CA SER A 218 -20.89 -31.06 -10.35
C SER A 218 -21.24 -32.55 -10.33
N ILE A 219 -20.48 -33.35 -9.59
CA ILE A 219 -20.69 -34.81 -9.46
C ILE A 219 -21.64 -35.14 -8.30
N ASN A 220 -21.68 -34.29 -7.27
CA ASN A 220 -22.53 -34.42 -6.09
C ASN A 220 -23.92 -33.79 -6.30
#